data_AF-A0A0D5W6A9-F1
#
_entry.id   AF-A0A0D5W6A9-F1
#
_cell.length_a   1.000
_cell.length_b   1.000
_cell.length_c   1.000
_cell.angle_alpha   90.00
_cell.angle_beta   90.00
_cell.angle_gamma   90.00
#
_symmetry.space_group_name_H-M   'P 1'
#
loop_
_entity.id
_entity.type
_entity.pdbx_description
1 polymer ?
#
loop_
_entity_poly.entity_id
_entity_poly.type
_entity_poly.pdbx_seq_one_letter_code
_entity_poly.pdbx_strand_id
1 'polypeptide(L)'
;CGEIIGYAHTAPSGQMDLSLWERFYLYGIGDLSLVELDYWPPQDRDVNQRSLSLPAAGLLQECLMLRKLFIHGTAHEHFLMFLLRIPNLRDVQLREDYYPAPENDMSTEMRADSCSRFEDALNRRQIED
;
A
#
# COMPACT_ATOMS: atom_id res chain seq x y z
N CYS A 1 -10.60 9.54 -19.42
CA CYS A 1 -10.56 10.57 -18.35
C CYS A 1 -11.38 10.06 -17.17
N GLY A 2 -10.84 9.06 -16.46
CA GLY A 2 -11.56 8.39 -15.37
C GLY A 2 -11.64 9.24 -14.11
N GLU A 3 -12.83 9.36 -13.55
CA GLU A 3 -13.06 9.91 -12.22
C GLU A 3 -12.51 8.96 -11.15
N ILE A 4 -11.67 9.46 -10.25
CA ILE A 4 -11.12 8.73 -9.11
C ILE A 4 -12.21 8.66 -8.03
N ILE A 5 -12.75 7.48 -7.79
CA ILE A 5 -13.63 7.21 -6.64
C ILE A 5 -12.80 6.50 -5.59
N GLY A 6 -12.18 7.27 -4.70
CA GLY A 6 -11.83 6.75 -3.39
C GLY A 6 -13.11 6.39 -2.65
N TYR A 7 -13.11 5.31 -1.86
CA TYR A 7 -14.27 4.91 -1.06
C TYR A 7 -14.69 5.98 -0.03
N ALA A 8 -13.86 7.01 0.16
CA ALA A 8 -14.25 8.30 0.73
C ALA A 8 -14.45 9.33 -0.40
N HIS A 9 -15.65 9.90 -0.45
CA HIS A 9 -16.20 10.86 -1.43
C HIS A 9 -15.40 12.18 -1.67
N THR A 10 -14.08 12.23 -1.56
CA THR A 10 -13.30 13.47 -1.72
C THR A 10 -11.92 13.20 -2.31
N ALA A 11 -11.83 12.79 -3.57
CA ALA A 11 -10.71 13.28 -4.36
C ALA A 11 -10.98 14.77 -4.64
N PRO A 12 -10.11 15.71 -4.23
CA PRO A 12 -10.30 17.12 -4.54
C PRO A 12 -10.48 17.26 -6.05
N SER A 13 -11.56 17.92 -6.48
CA SER A 13 -11.86 18.14 -7.90
C SER A 13 -10.64 18.75 -8.59
N GLY A 14 -10.06 18.06 -9.57
CA GLY A 14 -8.88 18.51 -10.32
C GLY A 14 -7.56 17.83 -9.94
N GLN A 15 -7.52 16.97 -8.92
CA GLN A 15 -6.37 16.08 -8.69
C GLN A 15 -6.53 14.81 -9.53
N MET A 16 -5.88 14.80 -10.68
CA MET A 16 -5.85 13.69 -11.63
C MET A 16 -4.79 12.62 -11.30
N ASP A 17 -3.94 12.88 -10.29
CA ASP A 17 -2.83 12.00 -9.88
C ASP A 17 -3.15 11.30 -8.55
N LEU A 18 -3.29 9.97 -8.63
CA LEU A 18 -3.54 9.09 -7.49
C LEU A 18 -2.47 9.24 -6.40
N SER A 19 -1.21 9.48 -6.77
CA SER A 19 -0.10 9.61 -5.82
C SER A 19 -0.21 10.87 -4.97
N LEU A 20 -0.70 11.97 -5.54
CA LEU A 20 -0.96 13.21 -4.79
C LEU A 20 -2.15 13.06 -3.86
N TRP A 21 -3.18 12.33 -4.29
CA TRP A 21 -4.32 12.00 -3.45
C TRP A 21 -3.91 11.16 -2.24
N GLU A 22 -3.14 10.08 -2.44
CA GLU A 22 -2.64 9.25 -1.34
C GLU A 22 -1.77 10.04 -0.38
N ARG A 23 -0.88 10.91 -0.90
CA ARG A 23 -0.09 11.82 -0.06
C ARG A 23 -0.96 12.73 0.81
N PHE A 24 -2.03 13.28 0.24
CA PHE A 24 -2.95 14.14 0.98
C PHE A 24 -3.72 13.35 2.04
N TYR A 25 -4.23 12.17 1.69
CA TYR A 25 -5.06 11.35 2.57
C TYR A 25 -4.28 10.74 3.74
N LEU A 26 -3.05 10.27 3.50
CA LEU A 26 -2.17 9.67 4.51
C LEU A 26 -1.36 10.70 5.30
N TYR A 27 -1.52 12.00 5.03
CA TYR A 27 -0.75 13.03 5.72
C TYR A 27 -1.01 12.99 7.23
N GLY A 28 0.06 12.89 8.02
CA GLY A 28 -0.01 12.81 9.49
C GLY A 28 -0.31 11.41 10.05
N ILE A 29 -0.39 10.37 9.20
CA ILE A 29 -0.66 9.00 9.68
C ILE A 29 0.41 8.49 10.67
N GLY A 30 1.66 8.93 10.52
CA GLY A 30 2.75 8.57 11.43
C GLY A 30 2.59 9.09 12.87
N ASP A 31 1.79 10.14 13.07
CA ASP A 31 1.48 10.66 14.41
C ASP A 31 0.48 9.78 15.17
N LEU A 32 -0.15 8.83 14.47
CA LEU A 32 -1.10 7.88 15.05
C LEU A 32 -0.37 6.67 15.63
N SER A 33 -0.75 6.25 16.83
CA SER A 33 -0.26 5.02 17.46
C SER A 33 -1.00 3.78 16.93
N LEU A 34 -1.01 3.60 15.62
CA LEU A 34 -1.67 2.47 14.96
C LEU A 34 -0.88 1.17 15.19
N VAL A 35 -1.59 0.12 15.59
CA VAL A 35 -1.03 -1.25 15.73
C VAL A 35 -1.37 -2.10 14.51
N GLU A 36 -2.54 -1.85 13.92
CA GLU A 36 -3.06 -2.57 12.76
C GLU A 36 -3.67 -1.56 11.79
N LEU A 37 -3.41 -1.73 10.51
CA LEU A 37 -3.93 -0.88 9.44
C LEU A 37 -4.34 -1.73 8.24
N ASP A 38 -5.61 -1.63 7.87
CA ASP A 38 -6.10 -2.03 6.56
C ASP A 38 -6.15 -0.77 5.68
N TYR A 39 -5.42 -0.80 4.57
CA TYR A 39 -5.30 0.32 3.65
C TYR A 39 -5.84 -0.07 2.27
N TRP A 40 -6.74 0.74 1.73
CA TRP A 40 -7.31 0.57 0.40
C TRP A 40 -6.79 1.68 -0.52
N PRO A 41 -5.76 1.42 -1.35
CA PRO A 41 -5.31 2.38 -2.33
C PRO A 41 -6.45 2.80 -3.26
N PRO A 42 -6.41 4.03 -3.80
CA PRO A 42 -7.40 4.49 -4.76
C PRO A 42 -7.29 3.67 -6.05
N GLN A 43 -8.42 3.47 -6.73
CA GLN A 43 -8.49 2.64 -7.94
C GLN A 43 -8.23 3.47 -9.19
N ASP A 44 -7.30 3.00 -10.01
CA ASP A 44 -7.19 3.42 -11.40
C ASP A 44 -8.21 2.65 -12.24
N ARG A 45 -9.15 3.37 -12.85
CA ARG A 45 -10.26 2.78 -13.63
C ARG A 45 -9.84 2.39 -15.04
N ASP A 46 -8.77 2.98 -15.57
CA ASP A 46 -8.30 2.71 -16.93
C ASP A 46 -7.57 1.35 -16.98
N VAL A 47 -6.89 0.96 -15.89
CA VAL A 47 -6.20 -0.33 -15.74
C VAL A 47 -6.89 -1.33 -14.79
N ASN A 48 -7.99 -0.91 -14.14
CA ASN A 48 -8.70 -1.71 -13.12
C ASN A 48 -7.77 -2.24 -12.01
N GLN A 49 -6.90 -1.37 -11.48
CA GLN A 49 -5.88 -1.75 -10.51
C GLN A 49 -5.89 -0.78 -9.32
N ARG A 50 -5.56 -1.30 -8.14
CA ARG A 50 -5.22 -0.52 -6.94
C ARG A 50 -3.77 -0.78 -6.62
N SER A 51 -2.93 0.25 -6.61
CA SER A 51 -1.51 0.10 -6.34
C SER A 51 -1.06 1.13 -5.31
N LEU A 52 -0.25 0.70 -4.34
CA LEU A 52 0.39 1.58 -3.37
C LEU A 52 1.43 2.47 -4.08
N SER A 53 1.27 3.79 -4.04
CA SER A 53 2.27 4.70 -4.60
C SER A 53 3.50 4.88 -3.68
N LEU A 54 4.58 5.43 -4.25
CA LEU A 54 5.79 5.79 -3.50
C LEU A 54 5.52 6.76 -2.33
N PRO A 55 4.75 7.86 -2.50
CA PRO A 55 4.41 8.72 -1.37
C PRO A 55 3.67 7.97 -0.25
N ALA A 56 2.74 7.08 -0.61
CA ALA A 56 2.00 6.29 0.38
C ALA A 56 2.95 5.38 1.17
N ALA A 57 3.83 4.64 0.50
CA ALA A 57 4.86 3.82 1.16
C ALA A 57 5.77 4.65 2.08
N GLY A 58 6.14 5.86 1.64
CA GLY A 58 6.96 6.81 2.38
C GLY A 58 6.30 7.39 3.64
N LEU A 59 4.97 7.51 3.66
CA LEU A 59 4.20 7.95 4.84
C LEU A 59 3.91 6.77 5.77
N LEU A 60 3.58 5.59 5.22
CA LEU A 60 3.31 4.39 6.01
C LEU A 60 4.52 3.96 6.85
N GLN A 61 5.76 4.15 6.35
CA GLN A 61 6.97 3.84 7.13
C GLN A 61 7.10 4.69 8.42
N GLU A 62 6.35 5.78 8.56
CA GLU A 62 6.37 6.64 9.75
C GLU A 62 5.49 6.09 10.88
N CYS A 63 4.65 5.08 10.62
CA CYS A 63 3.79 4.44 11.62
C CYS A 63 4.58 3.49 12.53
N LEU A 64 5.37 4.03 13.47
CA LEU A 64 6.36 3.26 14.25
C LEU A 64 5.79 2.12 15.12
N MET A 65 4.52 2.22 15.53
CA MET A 65 3.84 1.21 16.36
C MET A 65 3.17 0.11 15.53
N LEU A 66 3.19 0.22 14.20
CA LEU A 66 2.44 -0.65 13.32
C LEU A 66 3.02 -2.06 13.32
N ARG A 67 2.17 -3.03 13.64
CA ARG A 67 2.50 -4.46 13.71
C ARG A 67 1.90 -5.26 12.57
N LYS A 68 0.72 -4.83 12.07
CA LYS A 68 0.05 -5.46 10.94
C LYS A 68 -0.37 -4.43 9.89
N LEU A 69 -0.12 -4.76 8.63
CA LEU A 69 -0.48 -3.93 7.48
C LEU A 69 -1.10 -4.79 6.39
N PHE A 70 -2.38 -4.54 6.09
CA PHE A 70 -3.09 -5.15 4.97
C PHE A 70 -3.25 -4.08 3.89
N ILE A 71 -2.75 -4.34 2.68
CA ILE A 71 -2.93 -3.45 1.54
C ILE A 71 -3.90 -4.13 0.58
N HIS A 72 -5.08 -3.53 0.41
CA HIS A 72 -6.15 -4.01 -0.45
C HIS A 72 -5.93 -3.58 -1.91
N GLY A 73 -4.82 -4.07 -2.46
CA GLY A 73 -4.30 -3.80 -3.79
C GLY A 73 -2.95 -4.48 -3.97
N THR A 74 -2.17 -3.95 -4.89
CA THR A 74 -0.80 -4.39 -5.16
C THR A 74 0.21 -3.30 -4.79
N ALA A 75 1.50 -3.59 -4.96
CA ALA A 75 2.58 -2.65 -4.78
C ALA A 75 3.81 -3.09 -5.57
N HIS A 76 4.65 -2.14 -5.99
CA HIS A 76 5.98 -2.48 -6.48
C HIS A 76 6.88 -3.00 -5.35
N GLU A 77 7.72 -3.99 -5.66
CA GLU A 77 8.69 -4.58 -4.70
C GLU A 77 9.53 -3.51 -4.01
N HIS A 78 10.04 -2.53 -4.78
CA HIS A 78 10.89 -1.48 -4.24
C HIS A 78 10.15 -0.50 -3.31
N PHE A 79 8.83 -0.39 -3.42
CA PHE A 79 8.02 0.37 -2.45
C PHE A 79 7.79 -0.43 -1.16
N LEU A 80 7.57 -1.75 -1.26
CA LEU A 80 7.46 -2.62 -0.08
C LEU A 80 8.71 -2.58 0.80
N MET A 81 9.89 -2.39 0.21
CA MET A 81 11.14 -2.26 0.97
C MET A 81 11.15 -1.09 1.97
N PHE A 82 10.36 -0.03 1.76
CA PHE A 82 10.24 1.06 2.72
C PHE A 82 9.56 0.60 4.02
N LEU A 83 8.64 -0.36 3.94
CA LEU A 83 7.90 -0.89 5.10
C LEU A 83 8.82 -1.62 6.08
N LEU A 84 9.98 -2.11 5.64
CA LEU A 84 11.00 -2.71 6.50
C LEU A 84 11.63 -1.72 7.50
N ARG A 85 11.38 -0.42 7.35
CA ARG A 85 11.80 0.60 8.31
C ARG A 85 10.85 0.75 9.49
N ILE A 86 9.64 0.19 9.41
CA ILE A 86 8.72 0.13 10.53
C ILE A 86 9.23 -0.94 11.51
N PRO A 87 9.65 -0.55 12.73
CA PRO A 87 10.47 -1.40 13.58
C PRO A 87 9.76 -2.69 14.01
N ASN A 88 8.47 -2.61 14.38
CA ASN A 88 7.72 -3.74 14.94
C ASN A 88 6.75 -4.39 13.95
N LEU A 89 6.85 -4.07 12.66
CA LEU A 89 5.98 -4.64 11.63
C LEU A 89 6.24 -6.14 11.48
N ARG A 90 5.20 -6.96 11.60
CA ARG A 90 5.31 -8.42 11.54
C ARG A 90 4.53 -8.99 10.38
N ASP A 91 3.27 -8.58 10.27
CA ASP A 91 2.35 -9.14 9.29
C ASP A 91 2.11 -8.09 8.19
N VAL A 92 2.51 -8.42 6.96
CA VAL A 92 2.23 -7.60 5.79
C VAL A 92 1.62 -8.48 4.72
N GLN A 93 0.48 -8.09 4.19
CA GLN A 93 -0.19 -8.85 3.14
C GLN A 93 -0.81 -7.93 2.09
N LEU A 94 -0.59 -8.27 0.82
CA LEU A 94 -1.29 -7.68 -0.31
C LEU A 94 -2.55 -8.51 -0.60
N ARG A 95 -3.69 -7.83 -0.79
CA ARG A 95 -5.00 -8.44 -1.02
C ARG A 95 -5.68 -7.77 -2.21
N GLU A 96 -5.83 -8.49 -3.30
CA GLU A 96 -6.61 -8.01 -4.46
C GLU A 96 -8.09 -8.43 -4.33
N ASP A 97 -8.68 -8.14 -3.18
CA ASP A 97 -10.03 -8.58 -2.78
C ASP A 97 -11.15 -7.62 -3.20
N TYR A 98 -11.02 -7.02 -4.38
CA TYR A 98 -12.00 -6.08 -4.95
C TYR A 98 -12.61 -6.58 -6.28
N TYR A 99 -13.82 -6.13 -6.59
CA TYR A 99 -14.54 -6.47 -7.82
C TYR A 99 -14.58 -5.27 -8.80
N PRO A 100 -14.39 -5.48 -10.12
CA PRO A 100 -13.96 -6.72 -10.74
C PRO A 100 -12.50 -7.03 -10.38
N ALA A 101 -12.22 -8.31 -10.09
CA ALA A 101 -10.86 -8.73 -9.80
C ALA A 101 -9.97 -8.38 -11.00
N PRO A 102 -8.78 -7.79 -10.79
CA PRO A 102 -7.87 -7.50 -11.88
C PRO A 102 -7.59 -8.79 -12.66
N GLU A 103 -7.60 -8.70 -13.99
CA GLU A 103 -7.07 -9.78 -14.81
C GLU A 103 -5.58 -9.84 -14.47
N ASN A 104 -5.11 -11.00 -14.01
CA ASN A 104 -3.76 -11.18 -13.46
C ASN A 104 -2.73 -10.89 -14.57
N ASP A 105 -2.38 -9.62 -14.74
CA ASP A 105 -1.52 -9.16 -15.81
C ASP A 105 -0.08 -9.48 -15.41
N MET A 106 0.54 -10.37 -16.19
CA MET A 106 1.91 -10.85 -16.00
C MET A 106 2.93 -9.75 -16.37
N SER A 107 2.64 -8.48 -16.07
CA SER A 107 3.38 -7.30 -16.49
C SER A 107 4.17 -6.71 -15.33
N THR A 108 5.26 -7.38 -14.95
CA THR A 108 6.37 -6.86 -14.12
C THR A 108 6.09 -6.50 -12.65
N GLU A 109 4.90 -6.05 -12.30
CA GLU A 109 4.39 -5.96 -10.92
C GLU A 109 3.77 -7.32 -10.57
N MET A 110 4.08 -7.89 -9.41
CA MET A 110 3.70 -9.26 -9.00
C MET A 110 4.44 -10.42 -9.67
N ARG A 111 5.78 -10.43 -9.61
CA ARG A 111 6.47 -11.73 -9.53
C ARG A 111 6.23 -12.31 -8.13
N ALA A 112 5.78 -13.56 -8.04
CA ALA A 112 5.78 -14.32 -6.78
C ALA A 112 7.16 -14.26 -6.09
N ASP A 113 8.23 -14.25 -6.90
CA ASP A 113 9.62 -14.10 -6.44
C ASP A 113 9.88 -12.73 -5.78
N SER A 114 9.25 -11.65 -6.26
CA SER A 114 9.38 -10.30 -5.69
C SER A 114 8.70 -10.19 -4.33
N CYS A 115 7.51 -10.78 -4.17
CA CYS A 115 6.85 -10.89 -2.87
C CYS A 115 7.68 -11.76 -1.90
N SER A 116 8.21 -12.88 -2.39
CA SER A 116 9.05 -13.77 -1.59
C SER A 116 10.31 -13.07 -1.06
N ARG A 117 10.97 -12.22 -1.86
CA ARG A 117 12.14 -11.44 -1.40
C ARG A 117 11.80 -10.47 -0.27
N PHE A 118 10.63 -9.83 -0.36
CA PHE A 118 10.14 -8.95 0.70
C PHE A 118 9.79 -9.73 1.97
N GLU A 119 9.03 -10.82 1.84
CA GLU A 119 8.66 -11.69 2.97
C GLU A 119 9.90 -12.25 3.67
N ASP A 120 10.88 -12.72 2.91
CA ASP A 120 12.18 -13.16 3.43
C ASP A 120 12.88 -12.04 4.23
N ALA A 121 12.93 -10.82 3.67
CA ALA A 121 13.55 -9.69 4.35
C ALA A 121 12.78 -9.28 5.61
N LEU A 122 11.45 -9.33 5.57
CA LEU A 122 10.57 -9.04 6.70
C LEU A 122 10.82 -10.04 7.85
N ASN A 123 10.84 -11.34 7.53
CA ASN A 123 11.00 -12.44 8.46
C ASN A 123 12.42 -12.57 9.04
N ARG A 124 13.44 -12.01 8.39
CA ARG A 124 14.83 -12.00 8.88
C ARG A 124 15.08 -10.97 9.99
N ARG A 125 14.17 -10.02 10.20
CA ARG A 125 14.34 -8.97 11.22
C ARG A 125 14.12 -9.55 12.62
N GLN A 126 14.95 -9.11 13.56
CA GLN A 126 14.75 -9.41 14.98
C GLN A 126 13.73 -8.42 15.55
N ILE A 127 12.50 -8.86 15.70
CA ILE A 127 11.39 -8.09 16.24
C ILE A 127 10.85 -8.78 17.50
N GLU A 128 10.20 -8.01 18.39
CA GLU A 128 9.61 -8.58 19.60
C GLU A 128 8.42 -9.50 19.28
N ASP A 129 8.30 -10.56 20.09
CA ASP A 129 7.26 -11.60 19.96
C ASP A 129 5.83 -11.08 20.14
#